data_AF-A0AAD1FKK5-F1
#
_entry.id   AF-A0AAD1FKK5-F1
#
_cell.length_a   1.000
_cell.length_b   1.000
_cell.length_c   1.000
_cell.angle_alpha   90.00
_cell.angle_beta   90.00
_cell.angle_gamma   90.00
#
_symmetry.space_group_name_H-M   'P 1'
#
loop_
_entity.id
_entity.type
_entity.pdbx_description
1 polymer ?
#
loop_
_entity_poly.entity_id
_entity_poly.type
_entity_poly.pdbx_seq_one_letter_code
_entity_poly.pdbx_strand_id
1 'polypeptide(L)'
;MYFLFVCYCLVSINIQYYNNNAQEFYSRTINADLSYNYKAFTSYLPEQAHILDAGCGVGRDTKYFLSQRYQVTAFDGSTEMVK
;
A
#
# COMPACT_ATOMS: atom_id res chain seq x y z
N MET A 1 -13.54 10.23 -2.39
CA MET A 1 -12.81 8.99 -2.10
C MET A 1 -11.94 8.70 -3.30
N TYR A 2 -10.62 8.87 -3.18
CA TYR A 2 -9.69 8.68 -4.29
C TYR A 2 -9.04 7.30 -4.17
N PHE A 3 -9.14 6.50 -5.23
CA PHE A 3 -8.58 5.16 -5.26
C PHE A 3 -7.12 5.23 -5.67
N LEU A 4 -6.25 4.79 -4.77
CA LEU A 4 -4.88 4.51 -5.15
C LEU A 4 -4.80 3.03 -5.54
N PHE A 5 -4.84 2.76 -6.84
CA PHE A 5 -4.41 1.47 -7.37
C PHE A 5 -2.90 1.59 -7.65
N VAL A 6 -2.03 1.37 -6.66
CA VAL A 6 -0.60 1.15 -6.96
C VAL A 6 -0.49 -0.20 -7.64
N CYS A 7 -0.64 -0.17 -8.97
CA CYS A 7 -0.48 -1.29 -9.86
C CYS A 7 1.02 -1.66 -9.95
N TYR A 8 1.56 -2.30 -8.91
CA TYR A 8 2.78 -3.12 -9.01
C TYR A 8 2.72 -4.41 -8.16
N CYS A 9 1.60 -4.67 -7.47
CA CYS A 9 1.42 -5.93 -6.73
C CYS A 9 0.09 -6.65 -6.97
N LEU A 10 -0.72 -6.20 -7.94
CA LEU A 10 -1.89 -6.96 -8.41
C LEU A 10 -1.53 -7.93 -9.53
N VAL A 11 -0.37 -8.60 -9.40
CA VAL A 11 -0.13 -9.84 -10.13
C VAL A 11 -0.71 -10.94 -9.26
N SER A 12 -1.86 -11.46 -9.68
CA SER A 12 -2.56 -12.65 -9.23
C SER A 12 -1.65 -13.73 -8.60
N ILE A 13 -1.36 -13.68 -7.29
CA ILE A 13 -0.56 -14.70 -6.63
C ILE A 13 -1.17 -15.03 -5.27
N ASN A 14 -1.91 -16.14 -5.26
CA ASN A 14 -2.22 -17.04 -4.16
C ASN A 14 -1.99 -16.47 -2.73
N ILE A 15 -3.07 -16.15 -2.02
CA ILE A 15 -3.09 -15.70 -0.60
C ILE A 15 -2.13 -16.53 0.29
N GLN A 16 -1.98 -17.82 -0.03
CA GLN A 16 -1.10 -18.75 0.69
C GLN A 16 0.39 -18.41 0.56
N TYR A 17 0.83 -17.82 -0.55
CA TYR A 17 2.21 -17.33 -0.72
C TYR A 17 2.50 -16.15 0.20
N TYR A 18 1.56 -15.19 0.34
CA TYR A 18 1.71 -14.06 1.25
C TYR A 18 1.67 -14.48 2.72
N ASN A 19 0.76 -15.39 3.09
CA ASN A 19 0.71 -15.92 4.46
C ASN A 19 2.04 -16.60 4.86
N ASN A 20 2.71 -17.27 3.92
CA ASN A 20 3.95 -17.99 4.20
C ASN A 20 5.23 -17.15 4.05
N ASN A 21 5.20 -16.08 3.26
CA ASN A 21 6.41 -15.30 2.90
C ASN A 21 6.31 -13.81 3.23
N ALA A 22 5.40 -13.41 4.12
CA ALA A 22 5.18 -12.00 4.50
C ALA A 22 6.47 -11.26 4.88
N GLN A 23 7.37 -11.89 5.64
CA GLN A 23 8.65 -11.30 6.03
C GLN A 23 9.63 -11.09 4.86
N GLU A 24 9.69 -12.05 3.93
CA GLU A 24 10.55 -11.93 2.74
C GLU A 24 10.00 -10.90 1.76
N PHE A 25 8.67 -10.82 1.66
CA PHE A 25 8.02 -9.78 0.87
C PHE A 25 8.30 -8.39 1.46
N TYR A 26 8.18 -8.25 2.78
CA TYR A 26 8.54 -7.03 3.51
C TYR A 26 9.99 -6.62 3.24
N SER A 27 10.96 -7.54 3.40
CA SER A 27 12.38 -7.23 3.24
C SER A 27 12.76 -6.84 1.82
N ARG A 28 12.11 -7.42 0.80
CA ARG A 28 12.34 -7.09 -0.61
C ARG A 28 11.68 -5.78 -1.05
N THR A 29 10.54 -5.42 -0.48
CA THR A 29 9.75 -4.26 -0.95
C THR A 29 9.92 -3.00 -0.12
N ILE A 30 10.46 -3.09 1.10
CA ILE A 30 10.69 -1.91 1.96
C ILE A 30 11.69 -0.91 1.36
N ASN A 31 12.66 -1.41 0.58
CA ASN A 31 13.72 -0.60 -0.03
C ASN A 31 13.41 -0.14 -1.47
N ALA A 32 12.24 -0.48 -2.02
CA ALA A 32 11.86 0.00 -3.35
C ALA A 32 11.55 1.50 -3.29
N ASP A 33 12.27 2.30 -4.06
CA ASP A 33 11.97 3.73 -4.18
C ASP A 33 10.71 3.95 -5.02
N LEU A 34 9.63 4.32 -4.35
CA LEU A 34 8.33 4.67 -4.95
C LEU A 34 8.03 6.17 -4.87
N SER A 35 9.02 6.99 -4.50
CA SER A 35 8.82 8.43 -4.29
C SER A 35 8.26 9.14 -5.52
N TYR A 36 8.66 8.73 -6.73
CA TYR A 36 8.09 9.23 -7.97
C TYR A 36 6.60 8.91 -8.09
N ASN A 37 6.22 7.65 -7.87
CA ASN A 37 4.83 7.18 -7.98
C ASN A 37 3.94 7.89 -6.97
N TYR A 38 4.42 8.04 -5.73
CA TYR A 38 3.68 8.73 -4.69
C TYR A 38 3.46 10.20 -5.03
N LYS A 39 4.51 10.92 -5.47
CA LYS A 39 4.39 12.33 -5.89
C LYS A 39 3.47 12.50 -7.08
N ALA A 40 3.57 11.61 -8.07
CA ALA A 40 2.73 11.64 -9.25
C ALA A 40 1.26 11.37 -8.90
N PHE A 41 0.98 10.51 -7.92
CA PHE A 41 -0.39 10.26 -7.46
C PHE A 41 -0.94 11.43 -6.62
N THR A 42 -0.16 11.90 -5.64
CA THR A 42 -0.62 12.94 -4.71
C THR A 42 -0.79 14.30 -5.37
N SER A 43 -0.13 14.56 -6.51
CA SER A 43 -0.34 15.79 -7.29
C SER A 43 -1.77 15.93 -7.84
N TYR A 44 -2.52 14.83 -7.95
CA TYR A 44 -3.93 14.84 -8.37
C TYR A 44 -4.91 14.94 -7.20
N LEU A 45 -4.42 14.96 -5.96
CA LEU A 45 -5.26 14.97 -4.77
C LEU A 45 -5.33 16.36 -4.13
N PRO A 46 -6.48 16.75 -3.56
CA PRO A 46 -6.52 17.88 -2.66
C PRO A 46 -5.70 17.60 -1.39
N GLU A 47 -5.26 18.65 -0.71
CA GLU A 47 -4.59 18.51 0.58
C GLU A 47 -5.45 17.72 1.56
N GLN A 48 -4.84 16.79 2.30
CA GLN A 48 -5.49 15.96 3.31
C GLN A 48 -6.65 15.10 2.78
N ALA A 49 -6.65 14.79 1.48
CA ALA A 49 -7.61 13.88 0.88
C ALA A 49 -7.71 12.54 1.64
N HIS A 50 -8.88 11.90 1.50
CA HIS A 50 -9.10 10.55 2.00
C HIS A 50 -8.80 9.51 0.92
N ILE A 51 -7.80 8.68 1.19
CA ILE A 51 -7.27 7.62 0.33
C ILE A 51 -7.76 6.25 0.83
N LEU A 52 -8.15 5.39 -0.11
CA LEU A 52 -8.43 3.98 0.16
C LEU A 52 -7.25 3.13 -0.34
N ASP A 53 -6.59 2.40 0.57
CA ASP A 53 -5.51 1.45 0.30
C ASP A 53 -6.06 0.01 0.36
N ALA A 54 -6.53 -0.48 -0.78
CA ALA A 54 -7.14 -1.80 -0.90
C ALA A 54 -6.09 -2.85 -1.30
N GLY A 55 -5.89 -3.86 -0.46
CA GLY A 55 -4.74 -4.76 -0.57
C GLY A 55 -3.47 -4.12 0.00
N CYS A 56 -3.60 -3.49 1.18
CA CYS A 56 -2.51 -2.68 1.77
C CYS A 56 -1.26 -3.50 2.12
N GLY A 57 -1.35 -4.83 2.13
CA GLY A 57 -0.29 -5.73 2.55
C GLY A 57 0.24 -5.32 3.91
N VAL A 58 1.57 -5.23 4.02
CA VAL A 58 2.30 -4.80 5.23
C VAL A 58 2.18 -3.29 5.55
N GLY A 59 1.37 -2.53 4.80
CA GLY A 59 1.03 -1.15 5.10
C GLY A 59 2.12 -0.11 4.74
N ARG A 60 3.07 -0.44 3.87
CA ARG A 60 4.14 0.50 3.44
C ARG A 60 3.55 1.79 2.85
N ASP A 61 2.59 1.65 1.96
CA ASP A 61 2.01 2.76 1.20
C ASP A 61 1.08 3.58 2.13
N THR A 62 0.21 2.90 2.89
CA THR A 62 -0.55 3.50 4.00
C THR A 62 0.32 4.35 4.93
N LYS A 63 1.46 3.82 5.40
CA LYS A 63 2.39 4.54 6.29
C LYS A 63 2.94 5.80 5.63
N TYR A 64 3.28 5.74 4.34
CA TYR A 64 3.72 6.91 3.60
C TYR A 64 2.64 8.00 3.57
N PHE A 65 1.41 7.68 3.17
CA PHE A 65 0.35 8.69 3.06
C PHE A 65 -0.06 9.29 4.41
N LEU A 66 -0.10 8.49 5.47
CA LEU A 66 -0.33 8.99 6.83
C LEU A 66 0.77 9.99 7.25
N SER A 67 2.04 9.72 6.91
CA SER A 67 3.15 10.65 7.19
C SER A 67 3.00 12.00 6.47
N GLN A 68 2.31 12.01 5.33
CA GLN A 68 2.01 13.20 4.54
C GLN A 68 0.67 13.86 4.92
N ARG A 69 0.06 13.44 6.05
CA ARG A 69 -1.20 13.97 6.60
C ARG A 69 -2.46 13.68 5.76
N TYR A 70 -2.42 12.67 4.90
CA TYR A 70 -3.64 12.15 4.29
C TYR A 70 -4.42 11.32 5.30
N GLN A 71 -5.74 11.27 5.11
CA GLN A 71 -6.58 10.28 5.77
C GLN A 71 -6.50 8.98 4.96
N VAL A 72 -6.31 7.85 5.62
CA VAL A 72 -6.18 6.55 4.93
C VAL A 72 -7.10 5.53 5.57
N THR A 73 -7.93 4.88 4.75
CA THR A 73 -8.60 3.63 5.10
C THR A 73 -7.90 2.50 4.37
N ALA A 74 -7.43 1.51 5.10
CA ALA A 74 -6.65 0.40 4.57
C ALA A 74 -7.28 -0.94 4.93
N PHE A 75 -7.25 -1.90 4.01
CA PHE A 75 -7.67 -3.28 4.27
C PHE A 75 -6.92 -4.25 3.37
N ASP A 76 -6.68 -5.47 3.85
CA ASP A 76 -6.15 -6.58 3.07
C ASP A 76 -6.98 -7.84 3.31
N GLY A 77 -7.07 -8.71 2.31
CA GLY A 77 -7.76 -9.99 2.42
C GLY A 77 -6.93 -11.06 3.16
N SER A 78 -5.61 -10.88 3.28
CA SER A 78 -4.72 -11.76 4.03
C SER A 78 -4.67 -11.34 5.50
N THR A 79 -5.21 -12.16 6.38
CA THR A 79 -5.18 -11.92 7.83
C THR A 79 -3.76 -11.78 8.40
N GLU A 80 -2.77 -12.46 7.83
CA GLU A 80 -1.38 -12.38 8.29
C GLU A 80 -0.70 -11.06 7.95
N MET A 81 -1.19 -10.33 6.94
CA MET A 81 -0.65 -9.03 6.53
C MET A 81 -1.22 -7.87 7.36
N VAL A 82 -2.37 -8.09 8.03
CA VAL A 82 -3.07 -7.08 8.86
C VAL A 82 -2.99 -7.41 10.36
N LYS A 83 -2.07 -8.30 10.76
CA LYS A 83 -1.78 -8.62 12.17
C LYS A 83 -0.91 -7.58 12.84
#